data_AF-A0A0F9LPC5-F1
#
_entry.id   AF-A0A0F9LPC5-F1
#
_cell.length_a   1.000
_cell.length_b   1.000
_cell.length_c   1.000
_cell.angle_alpha   90.00
_cell.angle_beta   90.00
_cell.angle_gamma   90.00
#
_symmetry.space_group_name_H-M   'P 1'
#
loop_
_entity.id
_entity.type
_entity.pdbx_description
1 polymer ?
#
loop_
_entity_poly.entity_id
_entity_poly.type
_entity_poly.pdbx_seq_one_letter_code
_entity_poly.pdbx_strand_id
1 'polypeptide(L)'
;MTHAERAERRKAIADECRTQCLEDVARRHGVNLGTAREACRQWEVLFKRRRIRRAEAAEDGKFLFAVLRDLLDGGWGLSEIADRQGTTPQRISQIETMALEADLLSPRGAKASG
;
A
#
# COMPACT_ATOMS: atom_id res chain seq x y z
N MET A 1 3.17 19.69 -20.92
CA MET A 1 1.92 18.90 -20.96
C MET A 1 0.73 19.83 -20.86
N THR A 2 0.03 20.01 -21.97
CA THR A 2 -1.16 20.85 -22.15
C THR A 2 -2.38 20.23 -21.46
N HIS A 3 -3.47 21.00 -21.33
CA HIS A 3 -4.73 20.48 -20.81
C HIS A 3 -5.31 19.36 -21.68
N ALA A 4 -5.15 19.44 -23.00
CA ALA A 4 -5.60 18.43 -23.94
C ALA A 4 -4.82 17.10 -23.76
N GLU A 5 -3.50 17.16 -23.66
CA GLU A 5 -2.64 15.98 -23.44
C GLU A 5 -2.96 15.28 -22.11
N ARG A 6 -3.32 16.04 -21.06
CA ARG A 6 -3.77 15.47 -19.77
C ARG A 6 -5.11 14.76 -19.91
N ALA A 7 -6.04 15.31 -20.68
CA ALA A 7 -7.35 14.71 -20.91
C ALA A 7 -7.24 13.40 -21.71
N GLU A 8 -6.42 13.38 -22.76
CA GLU A 8 -6.14 12.17 -23.55
C GLU A 8 -5.49 11.08 -22.69
N ARG A 9 -4.49 11.45 -21.87
CA ARG A 9 -3.86 10.49 -20.96
C ARG A 9 -4.84 9.88 -19.97
N ARG A 10 -5.76 10.67 -19.41
CA ARG A 10 -6.81 10.15 -18.51
C ARG A 10 -7.80 9.25 -19.23
N LYS A 11 -8.15 9.58 -20.48
CA LYS A 11 -9.01 8.73 -21.31
C LYS A 11 -8.34 7.39 -21.58
N ALA A 12 -7.05 7.38 -21.91
CA ALA A 12 -6.27 6.14 -22.11
C ALA A 12 -6.24 5.26 -20.84
N ILE A 13 -6.05 5.88 -19.66
CA ILE A 13 -6.14 5.17 -18.37
C ILE A 13 -7.52 4.52 -18.19
N ALA A 14 -8.59 5.28 -18.44
CA ALA A 14 -9.96 4.76 -18.30
C ALA A 14 -10.24 3.61 -19.28
N ASP A 15 -9.81 3.71 -20.53
CA ASP A 15 -10.02 2.65 -21.52
C ASP A 15 -9.24 1.37 -21.19
N GLU A 16 -8.01 1.48 -20.67
CA GLU A 16 -7.25 0.31 -20.23
C GLU A 16 -7.92 -0.38 -19.03
N CYS A 17 -8.51 0.39 -18.11
CA CYS A 17 -9.27 -0.12 -16.97
C CYS A 17 -10.53 -0.92 -17.34
N ARG A 18 -11.01 -0.86 -18.59
CA ARG A 18 -12.11 -1.74 -19.06
C ARG A 18 -11.69 -3.20 -19.10
N THR A 19 -10.41 -3.46 -19.34
CA THR A 19 -9.88 -4.81 -19.57
C THR A 19 -8.91 -5.27 -18.47
N GLN A 20 -8.20 -4.32 -17.86
CA GLN A 20 -7.20 -4.55 -16.81
C GLN A 20 -7.74 -4.14 -15.43
N CYS A 21 -7.05 -4.56 -14.36
CA CYS A 21 -7.42 -4.11 -13.02
C CYS A 21 -6.91 -2.68 -12.76
N LEU A 22 -7.66 -1.93 -11.96
CA LEU A 22 -7.35 -0.53 -11.66
C LEU A 22 -5.95 -0.35 -11.06
N GLU A 23 -5.54 -1.28 -10.20
CA GLU A 23 -4.26 -1.24 -9.51
C GLU A 23 -3.07 -1.42 -10.46
N ASP A 24 -3.17 -2.34 -11.43
CA ASP A 24 -2.11 -2.57 -12.41
C ASP A 24 -2.02 -1.43 -13.41
N VAL A 25 -3.17 -0.87 -13.84
CA VAL A 25 -3.20 0.31 -14.72
C VAL A 25 -2.57 1.50 -14.01
N ALA A 26 -2.93 1.75 -12.74
CA ALA A 26 -2.33 2.82 -11.95
C ALA A 26 -0.80 2.70 -11.88
N ARG A 27 -0.30 1.47 -11.63
CA ARG A 27 1.14 1.18 -11.58
C ARG A 27 1.81 1.42 -12.94
N ARG A 28 1.25 0.94 -14.05
CA ARG A 28 1.81 1.12 -15.41
C ARG A 28 1.86 2.58 -15.83
N HIS A 29 0.82 3.35 -15.51
CA HIS A 29 0.74 4.77 -15.86
C HIS A 29 1.47 5.68 -14.88
N GLY A 30 2.05 5.13 -13.79
CA GLY A 30 2.75 5.89 -12.77
C GLY A 30 1.84 6.87 -12.02
N VAL A 31 0.56 6.53 -11.86
CA VAL A 31 -0.43 7.36 -11.17
C VAL A 31 -0.91 6.68 -9.89
N ASN A 32 -1.40 7.47 -8.93
CA ASN A 32 -2.03 6.91 -7.75
C ASN A 32 -3.42 6.34 -8.08
N LEU A 33 -3.93 5.46 -7.20
CA LEU A 33 -5.24 4.82 -7.38
C LEU A 33 -6.39 5.82 -7.45
N GLY A 34 -6.30 6.95 -6.74
CA GLY A 34 -7.31 8.00 -6.76
C GLY A 34 -7.46 8.61 -8.16
N THR A 35 -6.34 8.91 -8.80
CA THR A 35 -6.27 9.45 -10.16
C THR A 35 -6.86 8.47 -11.17
N ALA A 36 -6.49 7.19 -11.06
CA ALA A 36 -7.04 6.16 -11.94
C ALA A 36 -8.55 5.97 -11.73
N ARG A 37 -9.02 6.02 -10.47
CA ARG A 37 -10.45 5.89 -10.13
C ARG A 37 -11.26 7.07 -10.65
N GLU A 38 -10.73 8.29 -10.51
CA GLU A 38 -11.38 9.50 -11.01
C GLU A 38 -11.45 9.50 -12.54
N ALA A 39 -10.39 9.05 -13.22
CA ALA A 39 -10.40 8.85 -14.66
C ALA A 39 -11.50 7.86 -15.09
N CYS A 40 -11.63 6.72 -14.41
CA CYS A 40 -12.70 5.77 -14.71
C CYS A 40 -14.08 6.37 -14.46
N ARG A 41 -14.26 7.13 -13.38
CA ARG A 41 -15.54 7.80 -13.05
C ARG A 41 -15.92 8.84 -14.10
N GLN A 42 -14.96 9.64 -14.56
CA GLN A 42 -15.17 10.68 -15.57
C GLN A 42 -15.70 10.11 -16.90
N TRP A 43 -15.33 8.87 -17.23
CA TRP A 43 -15.70 8.19 -18.47
C TRP A 43 -16.64 7.00 -18.26
N GLU A 44 -17.27 6.90 -17.09
CA GLU A 44 -18.24 5.86 -16.71
C GLU A 44 -17.75 4.42 -16.94
N VAL A 45 -16.44 4.19 -16.77
CA VAL A 45 -15.83 2.87 -16.95
C VAL A 45 -16.00 2.05 -15.68
N LEU A 46 -16.69 0.91 -15.82
CA LEU A 46 -16.65 -0.15 -14.84
C LEU A 46 -15.32 -0.89 -14.95
N PHE A 47 -14.56 -0.92 -13.85
CA PHE A 47 -13.27 -1.59 -13.78
C PHE A 47 -13.32 -2.80 -12.84
N LYS A 48 -12.48 -3.79 -13.12
CA LYS A 48 -12.33 -4.96 -12.25
C LYS A 48 -11.43 -4.59 -11.08
N ARG A 49 -11.86 -4.94 -9.86
CA ARG A 49 -10.95 -4.96 -8.71
C ARG A 49 -9.93 -6.09 -8.88
N ARG A 50 -8.68 -5.87 -8.50
CA ARG A 50 -7.67 -6.92 -8.50
C ARG A 50 -8.15 -8.09 -7.63
N ARG A 51 -8.32 -9.26 -8.23
CA ARG A 51 -8.41 -10.52 -7.47
C ARG A 51 -7.00 -10.83 -6.96
N ILE A 52 -6.75 -10.57 -5.68
CA ILE A 52 -5.49 -10.95 -5.05
C ILE A 52 -5.40 -12.48 -5.14
N ARG A 53 -4.38 -13.00 -5.83
CA ARG A 53 -4.16 -14.44 -5.89
C ARG A 53 -3.69 -14.90 -4.51
N ARG A 54 -4.14 -16.08 -4.05
CA ARG A 54 -3.78 -16.61 -2.71
C ARG A 54 -2.27 -16.58 -2.42
N ALA A 55 -1.43 -16.81 -3.44
CA ALA A 55 0.02 -16.77 -3.30
C ALA A 55 0.56 -15.36 -3.00
N GLU A 56 0.02 -14.31 -3.61
CA GLU A 56 0.43 -12.92 -3.33
C GLU A 56 -0.03 -12.50 -1.93
N ALA A 57 -1.26 -12.86 -1.54
CA ALA A 57 -1.74 -12.63 -0.18
C ALA A 57 -0.89 -13.35 0.88
N ALA A 58 -0.35 -14.54 0.55
CA ALA A 58 0.52 -15.29 1.45
C ALA A 58 1.89 -14.60 1.62
N GLU A 59 2.48 -14.05 0.56
CA GLU A 59 3.73 -13.28 0.66
C GLU A 59 3.53 -11.97 1.44
N ASP A 60 2.44 -11.24 1.18
CA ASP A 60 2.08 -10.05 1.96
C ASP A 60 1.87 -10.40 3.44
N GLY A 61 1.26 -11.56 3.71
CA GLY A 61 1.07 -12.08 5.06
C GLY A 61 2.39 -12.40 5.76
N LYS A 62 3.36 -13.03 5.08
CA LYS A 62 4.69 -13.33 5.65
C LYS A 62 5.41 -12.07 6.09
N PHE A 63 5.37 -11.02 5.27
CA PHE A 63 5.94 -9.72 5.63
C PHE A 63 5.29 -9.15 6.89
N LEU A 64 3.95 -9.14 6.95
CA LEU A 64 3.22 -8.64 8.12
C LEU A 64 3.60 -9.40 9.39
N PHE A 65 3.63 -10.74 9.33
CA PHE A 65 4.01 -11.56 10.49
C PHE A 65 5.46 -11.36 10.92
N ALA A 66 6.38 -11.15 9.98
CA ALA A 66 7.78 -10.85 10.30
C ALA A 66 7.92 -9.50 11.04
N VAL A 67 7.19 -8.47 10.60
CA VAL A 67 7.15 -7.17 11.28
C VAL A 67 6.54 -7.30 12.68
N LEU A 68 5.40 -8.00 12.82
CA LEU A 68 4.73 -8.19 14.11
C LEU A 68 5.62 -8.93 15.12
N ARG A 69 6.35 -9.96 14.68
CA ARG A 69 7.33 -10.66 15.52
C ARG A 69 8.39 -9.68 16.03
N ASP A 70 9.00 -8.91 15.14
CA ASP A 70 10.08 -7.99 15.52
C ASP A 70 9.56 -6.85 16.45
N LEU A 71 8.30 -6.44 16.31
CA LEU A 71 7.64 -5.48 17.21
C LEU A 71 7.36 -6.11 18.59
N LEU A 72 6.86 -7.35 18.63
CA LEU A 72 6.58 -8.10 19.87
C LEU A 72 7.84 -8.39 20.68
N ASP A 73 8.94 -8.73 20.01
CA ASP A 73 10.23 -8.98 20.65
C ASP A 73 10.75 -7.72 21.37
N GLY A 74 10.32 -6.52 20.95
CA GLY A 74 10.58 -5.26 21.64
C GLY A 74 12.04 -4.79 21.62
N GLY A 75 12.97 -5.57 21.08
CA GLY A 75 14.42 -5.29 21.09
C GLY A 75 14.86 -4.18 20.12
N TRP A 76 14.10 -3.96 19.04
CA TRP A 76 14.53 -3.12 17.91
C TRP A 76 13.65 -1.88 17.75
N GLY A 77 14.24 -0.72 17.47
CA GLY A 77 13.51 0.49 17.08
C GLY A 77 12.85 0.34 15.70
N LEU A 78 11.86 1.20 15.40
CA LEU A 78 11.11 1.11 14.13
C LEU A 78 12.00 1.22 12.89
N SER A 79 13.03 2.06 12.93
CA SER A 79 13.99 2.19 11.82
C SER A 79 14.80 0.92 11.60
N GLU A 80 15.24 0.26 12.68
CA GLU A 80 16.02 -0.98 12.58
C GLU A 80 15.15 -2.14 12.06
N ILE A 81 13.88 -2.20 12.47
CA ILE A 81 12.91 -3.14 11.92
C ILE A 81 12.70 -2.85 10.42
N ALA A 82 12.59 -1.58 10.03
CA ALA A 82 12.41 -1.20 8.63
C ALA A 82 13.58 -1.67 7.75
N ASP A 83 14.82 -1.45 8.20
CA ASP A 83 16.02 -1.88 7.49
C ASP A 83 16.07 -3.41 7.33
N ARG A 84 15.77 -4.16 8.40
CA ARG A 84 15.74 -5.63 8.38
C ARG A 84 14.69 -6.20 7.44
N GLN A 85 13.54 -5.54 7.35
CA GLN A 85 12.40 -5.99 6.55
C GLN A 85 12.39 -5.37 5.14
N GLY A 86 13.44 -4.62 4.78
CA GLY A 86 13.59 -4.01 3.44
C GLY A 86 12.47 -3.00 3.13
N THR A 87 12.06 -2.22 4.12
CA THR A 87 10.91 -1.30 4.01
C THR A 87 11.18 0.05 4.67
N THR A 88 10.15 0.90 4.81
CA THR A 88 10.30 2.22 5.41
C THR A 88 9.83 2.28 6.86
N PRO A 89 10.44 3.11 7.72
CA PRO A 89 10.00 3.29 9.11
C PRO A 89 8.54 3.73 9.22
N GLN A 90 8.06 4.55 8.28
CA GLN A 90 6.66 4.98 8.23
C GLN A 90 5.72 3.80 8.03
N ARG A 91 6.10 2.82 7.20
CA ARG A 91 5.29 1.62 6.99
C ARG A 91 5.28 0.71 8.22
N ILE A 92 6.42 0.58 8.92
CA ILE A 92 6.46 -0.14 10.20
C ILE A 92 5.57 0.55 11.24
N SER A 93 5.64 1.87 11.36
CA SER A 93 4.81 2.65 12.27
C SER A 93 3.32 2.48 11.99
N GLN A 94 2.90 2.46 10.72
CA GLN A 94 1.51 2.19 10.35
C GLN A 94 1.06 0.80 10.79
N ILE A 95 1.91 -0.22 10.61
CA ILE A 95 1.62 -1.59 11.05
C ILE A 95 1.51 -1.67 12.57
N GLU A 96 2.41 -1.01 13.30
CA GLU A 96 2.37 -0.93 14.76
C GLU A 96 1.07 -0.27 15.24
N THR A 97 0.66 0.86 14.66
CA THR A 97 -0.61 1.51 14.99
C THR A 97 -1.79 0.57 14.76
N MET A 98 -1.87 -0.08 13.59
CA MET A 98 -2.95 -1.02 13.29
C MET A 98 -2.97 -2.21 14.25
N ALA A 99 -1.80 -2.69 14.68
CA ALA A 99 -1.70 -3.80 15.61
C ALA A 99 -2.07 -3.41 17.04
N LEU A 100 -1.80 -2.17 17.46
CA LEU A 100 -2.28 -1.61 18.73
C LEU A 100 -3.82 -1.44 18.71
N GLU A 101 -4.38 -0.91 17.62
CA GLU A 101 -5.83 -0.76 17.45
C GLU A 101 -6.57 -2.11 17.44
N ALA A 102 -5.88 -3.18 17.03
CA ALA A 102 -6.40 -4.54 17.01
C ALA A 102 -6.11 -5.33 18.30
N ASP A 103 -5.58 -4.69 19.35
CA ASP A 103 -5.17 -5.31 20.61
C ASP A 103 -4.16 -6.47 20.46
N LEU A 104 -3.35 -6.44 19.40
CA LEU A 104 -2.30 -7.44 19.14
C LEU A 104 -0.97 -7.09 19.82
N LEU A 105 -0.77 -5.80 20.13
CA LEU A 105 0.42 -5.28 20.78
C LEU A 105 0.04 -4.47 22.02
N SER A 106 0.98 -4.34 22.95
CA SER A 106 0.92 -3.30 23.98
C SER A 106 1.77 -2.10 23.57
N PRO A 107 1.41 -0.87 23.97
CA PRO A 107 2.21 0.31 23.69
C PRO A 107 3.64 0.11 24.20
N ARG A 108 4.62 0.36 23.33
CA ARG A 108 6.03 0.30 23.75
C ARG A 108 6.25 1.40 24.77
N GLY A 109 6.77 1.03 25.94
CA GLY A 109 7.23 2.03 26.91
C GLY A 109 8.24 2.95 26.24
N ALA A 110 8.01 4.27 26.33
CA ALA A 110 8.97 5.24 25.84
C ALA A 110 10.34 4.90 26.45
N LYS A 111 11.32 4.51 25.62
CA LYS A 111 12.69 4.37 26.10
C LYS A 111 13.07 5.74 26.67
N ALA A 112 13.26 5.80 27.97
CA ALA A 112 13.86 6.95 28.62
C ALA A 112 15.21 7.17 27.94
N SER A 113 15.33 8.28 27.22
CA SER A 113 16.58 8.74 26.64
C SER A 113 17.55 8.99 27.81
N GLY A 114 18.48 8.06 28.01
CA GLY A 114 19.65 8.21 28.88
C GLY A 114 20.87 8.56 28.04
#